data_AF-G4TZX3-F1
#
_entry.id   AF-G4TZX3-F1
#
_cell.length_a   1.000
_cell.length_b   1.000
_cell.length_c   1.000
_cell.angle_alpha   90.00
_cell.angle_beta   90.00
_cell.angle_gamma   90.00
#
_symmetry.space_group_name_H-M   'P 1'
#
loop_
_entity.id
_entity.type
_entity.pdbx_description
1 polymer ?
#
loop_
_entity_poly.entity_id
_entity_poly.type
_entity_poly.pdbx_seq_one_letter_code
_entity_poly.pdbx_strand_id
1 'polypeptide(L)' 'MGLHSYEEKPKVAIDYRDILAALSMACVHEECIGFALLIGTDFTQRPHQVGPAKALKHTHKYGSINRILEAEKEDRA' A
#
# COMPACT_ATOMS: atom_id res chain seq x y z
N MET A 1 -14.62 -10.46 -41.02
CA MET A 1 -13.84 -11.02 -39.91
C MET A 1 -12.57 -10.19 -39.78
N GLY A 2 -12.54 -9.22 -38.86
CA GLY A 2 -11.36 -8.42 -38.60
C GLY A 2 -10.37 -9.22 -37.74
N LEU A 3 -9.16 -9.44 -38.24
CA LEU A 3 -8.05 -9.95 -37.46
C LEU A 3 -7.63 -8.85 -36.49
N HIS A 4 -8.07 -8.93 -35.23
CA HIS A 4 -7.47 -8.13 -34.17
C HIS A 4 -6.06 -8.68 -33.93
N SER A 5 -5.04 -7.99 -34.46
CA SER A 5 -3.67 -8.22 -34.04
C SER A 5 -3.57 -7.84 -32.56
N TYR A 6 -3.36 -8.84 -31.71
CA TYR A 6 -3.04 -8.62 -30.30
C TYR A 6 -1.61 -8.07 -30.24
N GLU A 7 -1.47 -6.74 -30.10
CA GLU A 7 -0.19 -6.15 -29.74
C GLU A 7 0.17 -6.62 -28.33
N GLU A 8 1.27 -7.36 -28.22
CA GLU A 8 1.75 -7.87 -26.93
C GLU A 8 2.20 -6.67 -26.08
N LYS A 9 1.52 -6.44 -24.95
CA LYS A 9 1.87 -5.32 -24.06
C LYS A 9 3.29 -5.53 -23.52
N PRO A 10 4.11 -4.48 -23.44
CA PRO A 10 5.47 -4.60 -22.92
C PRO A 10 5.43 -5.11 -21.47
N LYS A 11 6.28 -6.10 -21.19
CA LYS A 11 6.43 -6.65 -19.84
C LYS A 11 7.17 -5.64 -18.99
N VAL A 12 6.64 -5.35 -17.81
CA VAL A 12 7.28 -4.48 -16.82
C VAL A 12 7.84 -5.37 -15.71
N ALA A 13 9.15 -5.28 -15.47
CA ALA A 13 9.77 -5.87 -14.29
C ALA A 13 9.60 -4.92 -13.10
N ILE A 14 9.21 -5.46 -11.94
CA ILE A 14 9.02 -4.70 -10.70
C ILE A 14 9.92 -5.35 -9.64
N ASP A 15 10.91 -4.61 -9.15
CA ASP A 15 11.75 -5.03 -8.03
C ASP A 15 11.17 -4.47 -6.72
N TYR A 16 11.07 -5.32 -5.70
CA TYR A 16 10.53 -4.88 -4.41
C TYR A 16 11.42 -3.81 -3.75
N ARG A 17 12.75 -3.84 -3.98
CA ARG A 17 13.70 -2.88 -3.41
C ARG A 17 13.51 -1.50 -3.99
N ASP A 18 13.21 -1.42 -5.28
CA ASP A 18 12.92 -0.15 -5.96
C ASP A 18 11.63 0.46 -5.41
N ILE A 19 10.62 -0.37 -5.11
CA ILE A 19 9.39 0.07 -4.45
C ILE A 19 9.70 0.62 -3.05
N LEU A 20 10.47 -0.11 -2.23
CA LEU A 20 10.81 0.36 -0.88
C LEU A 20 11.59 1.66 -0.90
N ALA A 21 12.55 1.79 -1.81
CA ALA A 21 13.32 3.01 -2.01
C ALA A 21 12.41 4.18 -2.44
N ALA A 22 11.52 3.97 -3.41
CA ALA A 22 10.58 4.98 -3.89
C ALA A 22 9.59 5.41 -2.81
N LEU A 23 9.16 4.48 -1.96
CA LEU A 23 8.27 4.74 -0.83
C LEU A 23 9.00 5.27 0.41
N SER A 24 10.34 5.36 0.40
CA SER A 24 11.16 5.73 1.58
C SER A 24 10.93 4.84 2.80
N MET A 25 10.66 3.55 2.58
CA MET A 25 10.42 2.58 3.65
C MET A 25 11.72 1.86 4.03
N ALA A 26 12.08 1.91 5.31
CA ALA A 26 13.31 1.35 5.85
C ALA A 26 13.19 -0.16 6.12
N CYS A 27 12.79 -0.94 5.11
CA CYS A 27 12.93 -2.40 5.08
C CYS A 27 12.47 -3.18 6.33
N VAL A 28 11.41 -2.74 7.03
CA VAL A 28 10.73 -3.57 8.02
C VAL A 28 9.56 -4.28 7.32
N HIS A 29 9.64 -5.61 7.25
CA HIS A 29 8.61 -6.45 6.63
C HIS A 29 7.19 -6.12 7.13
N GLU A 30 7.06 -5.82 8.43
CA GLU A 30 5.81 -5.47 9.08
C GLU A 30 5.23 -4.12 8.61
N GLU A 31 6.07 -3.12 8.35
CA GLU A 31 5.62 -1.82 7.82
C GLU A 31 5.03 -1.98 6.41
N CYS A 32 5.65 -2.83 5.59
CA CYS A 32 5.22 -3.12 4.23
C CYS A 32 3.87 -3.83 4.21
N ILE A 33 3.71 -4.83 5.08
CA ILE A 33 2.43 -5.53 5.27
C ILE A 33 1.37 -4.57 5.80
N GLY A 34 1.70 -3.78 6.83
CA GLY A 34 0.79 -2.78 7.38
C GLY A 34 0.32 -1.80 6.33
N PHE A 35 1.23 -1.29 5.49
CA PHE A 35 0.89 -0.43 4.36
C PHE A 35 -0.03 -1.13 3.35
N ALA A 36 0.27 -2.38 2.96
CA ALA A 36 -0.56 -3.17 2.04
C ALA A 36 -1.99 -3.38 2.57
N LEU A 37 -2.12 -3.67 3.87
CA LEU A 37 -3.42 -3.83 4.52
C LEU A 37 -4.22 -2.51 4.54
N LEU A 38 -3.55 -1.37 4.72
CA LEU A 38 -4.19 -0.05 4.73
C LEU A 38 -4.69 0.40 3.36
N ILE A 39 -4.02 0.01 2.27
CA ILE A 39 -4.48 0.31 0.90
C ILE A 39 -5.56 -0.66 0.42
N GLY A 40 -5.71 -1.79 1.12
CA GLY A 40 -6.67 -2.85 0.83
C GLY A 40 -6.03 -3.99 0.02
N THR A 41 -6.43 -5.22 0.36
CA THR A 41 -6.01 -6.44 -0.32
C THR A 41 -7.24 -7.30 -0.63
N ASP A 42 -7.09 -8.36 -1.41
CA ASP A 42 -8.17 -9.32 -1.63
C ASP A 42 -8.62 -10.03 -0.33
N PHE A 43 -7.82 -9.96 0.73
CA PHE A 43 -8.10 -10.55 2.03
C PHE A 43 -8.62 -9.55 3.06
N THR A 44 -8.48 -8.24 2.81
CA THR A 44 -8.85 -7.20 3.79
C THR A 44 -9.51 -6.00 3.12
N GLN A 45 -10.65 -5.59 3.68
CA GLN A 45 -11.30 -4.36 3.23
C GLN A 45 -10.45 -3.15 3.62
N ARG A 46 -10.29 -2.24 2.66
CA ARG A 46 -9.63 -0.96 2.90
C ARG A 46 -10.42 -0.14 3.94
N PRO A 47 -9.77 0.40 4.98
CA PRO A 47 -10.41 1.33 5.89
C PRO A 47 -11.05 2.52 5.13
N HIS A 48 -12.24 2.92 5.55
CA HIS A 48 -12.98 4.02 4.91
C HIS A 48 -12.16 5.32 5.01
N GLN A 49 -12.02 6.06 3.90
CA GLN A 49 -11.25 7.32 3.77
C GLN A 49 -9.71 7.20 3.84
N VAL A 50 -9.15 6.00 3.96
CA VAL A 50 -7.69 5.82 3.86
C VAL A 50 -7.33 5.46 2.42
N GLY A 51 -6.86 6.46 1.65
CA GLY A 51 -6.27 6.25 0.32
C GLY A 51 -4.75 6.00 0.40
N PRO A 52 -4.09 5.68 -0.73
CA PRO A 52 -2.67 5.30 -0.76
C PRO A 52 -1.73 6.34 -0.12
N ALA A 53 -1.96 7.63 -0.37
CA ALA A 53 -1.14 8.69 0.22
C ALA A 53 -1.32 8.81 1.75
N LYS A 54 -2.57 8.69 2.23
CA LYS A 54 -2.88 8.72 3.68
C LYS A 54 -2.31 7.48 4.37
N ALA A 55 -2.41 6.30 3.73
CA ALA A 55 -1.79 5.07 4.20
C ALA A 55 -0.27 5.22 4.35
N LEU A 56 0.42 5.75 3.33
CA LEU A 56 1.88 5.93 3.38
C LEU A 56 2.29 6.90 4.49
N LYS A 57 1.59 8.04 4.61
CA LYS A 57 1.79 9.00 5.71
C LYS A 57 1.64 8.34 7.09
N HIS A 58 0.62 7.50 7.25
CA HIS A 58 0.40 6.79 8.50
C HIS A 58 1.46 5.73 8.78
N THR A 59 1.84 4.96 7.77
CA THR A 59 2.94 3.98 7.87
C THR A 59 4.21 4.65 8.36
N HIS A 60 4.62 5.78 7.77
CA HIS A 60 5.81 6.52 8.21
C HIS A 60 5.66 7.13 9.61
N LYS A 61 4.46 7.61 9.97
CA LYS A 61 4.23 8.27 11.26
C LYS A 61 4.20 7.28 12.43
N TYR A 62 3.59 6.12 12.24
CA TYR A 62 3.21 5.22 13.33
C TYR A 62 3.95 3.88 13.30
N GLY A 63 4.49 3.46 12.16
CA GLY A 63 5.31 2.25 11.99
C GLY A 63 4.55 0.92 12.09
N SER A 64 3.33 0.89 12.63
CA SER A 64 2.51 -0.33 12.66
C SER A 64 1.03 -0.04 12.50
N ILE A 65 0.31 -0.97 11.88
CA ILE A 65 -1.15 -0.85 11.69
C ILE A 65 -1.89 -0.74 13.03
N ASN A 66 -1.43 -1.42 14.08
CA ASN A 66 -2.02 -1.33 15.41
C ASN A 66 -1.96 0.10 15.97
N ARG A 67 -0.79 0.76 15.89
CA ARG A 67 -0.62 2.15 16.34
C ARG A 67 -1.43 3.14 15.50
N ILE A 68 -1.63 2.85 14.21
CA ILE A 68 -2.46 3.67 13.31
C ILE A 68 -3.93 3.58 13.75
N LEU A 69 -4.41 2.38 14.02
CA LEU A 69 -5.79 2.15 14.48
C LEU A 69 -6.04 2.75 15.87
N GLU A 70 -5.05 2.72 16.77
CA GLU A 70 -5.12 3.40 18.07
C GLU A 70 -5.27 4.91 17.91
N ALA A 71 -4.43 5.54 17.08
CA ALA A 71 -4.50 6.98 16.83
C ALA A 71 -5.81 7.43 16.17
N GLU A 72 -6.37 6.66 15.22
CA GLU A 72 -7.67 6.98 14.61
C GLU A 72 -8.86 6.81 15.59
N LYS A 73 -8.72 6.01 16.64
CA LYS A 73 -9.73 5.92 17.71
C LYS A 73 -9.69 7.16 18.61
N GLU A 74 -8.50 7.65 18.93
CA GLU A 74 -8.33 8.88 19.71
C GLU A 74 -8.86 10.12 18.97
N ASP A 75 -8.62 10.23 17.66
CA ASP A 75 -9.11 11.36 16.84
C ASP A 75 -10.66 11.41 16.69
N ARG A 76 -11.38 10.34 17.04
CA ARG A 76 -12.86 10.23 16.93
C ARG A 76 -13.59 10.31 18.28
N ALA A 77 -12.86 10.29 19.39
CA ALA A 77 -13.41 10.41 20.74
C ALA A 77 -13.60 11.88 21.14
#